data_AF-A0A3M2BBX8-F1
#
_entry.id   AF-A0A3M2BBX8-F1
#
_cell.length_a   1.000
_cell.length_b   1.000
_cell.length_c   1.000
_cell.angle_alpha   90.00
_cell.angle_beta   90.00
_cell.angle_gamma   90.00
#
_symmetry.space_group_name_H-M   'P 1'
#
loop_
_entity.id
_entity.type
_entity.pdbx_description
1 polymer ?
#
loop_
_entity_poly.entity_id
_entity_poly.type
_entity_poly.pdbx_seq_one_letter_code
_entity_poly.pdbx_strand_id
1 'polypeptide(L)'
;MRLGTIIVPALIYGAMIWTERFPQTKRAASGVSMGEMFLQILRPGVLLLILCMCMTAITELGPDQWVGSVLTDTVGIRGILFLVYTSGLMFVLRLVAGPVARVFTPIGLLAVCAVFAAVGLYLLSVSFTAGAAFLAATLFGIGKAYFWHTMLGVVSERYPRGGEFLLAVMGAAGMIAAGVAGPSMGRIYDLHTIEKLTPEVRPLVVIDGKYSPEKAQEIFRKAEAGDPVAQQQKAVLDEALRYGAAMTFRYVAVLPLILVFLFGAQFFYYRARGGYKAVEMGGH
;
A
#
# COMPACT_ATOMS: atom_id res chain seq x y z
N MET A 1 -5.49 20.28 -21.09
CA MET A 1 -6.40 21.18 -20.34
C MET A 1 -6.56 20.87 -18.84
N ARG A 2 -6.12 19.72 -18.28
CA ARG A 2 -6.34 19.40 -16.84
C ARG A 2 -5.26 19.86 -15.84
N LEU A 3 -4.05 20.19 -16.30
CA LEU A 3 -2.97 20.63 -15.39
C LEU A 3 -3.11 22.10 -14.96
N GLY A 4 -3.62 22.96 -15.86
CA GLY A 4 -3.82 24.40 -15.59
C GLY A 4 -4.88 24.69 -14.53
N THR A 5 -5.85 23.80 -14.34
CA THR A 5 -6.88 23.92 -13.29
C THR A 5 -6.35 23.63 -11.88
N ILE A 6 -5.15 23.04 -11.75
CA ILE A 6 -4.49 22.80 -10.45
C ILE A 6 -3.73 24.05 -9.99
N ILE A 7 -3.26 24.88 -10.93
CA ILE A 7 -2.52 26.12 -10.64
C ILE A 7 -3.41 27.13 -9.92
N VAL A 8 -4.68 27.23 -10.32
CA VAL A 8 -5.64 28.17 -9.72
C VAL A 8 -5.81 27.95 -8.21
N PRO A 9 -6.20 26.77 -7.69
CA PRO A 9 -6.27 26.53 -6.25
C PRO A 9 -4.90 26.61 -5.56
N ALA A 10 -3.81 26.20 -6.23
CA ALA A 10 -2.46 26.32 -5.64
C ALA A 10 -2.05 27.78 -5.40
N LEU A 11 -2.33 28.69 -6.34
CA LEU A 11 -2.09 30.12 -6.17
C LEU A 11 -3.00 30.73 -5.10
N ILE A 12 -4.27 30.32 -5.04
CA ILE A 12 -5.20 30.77 -3.99
C ILE A 12 -4.70 30.35 -2.61
N TYR A 13 -4.34 29.08 -2.41
CA TYR A 13 -3.78 28.60 -1.16
C TYR A 13 -2.44 29.26 -0.84
N GLY A 14 -1.58 29.49 -1.84
CA GLY A 14 -0.33 30.23 -1.67
C GLY A 14 -0.54 31.66 -1.18
N ALA A 15 -1.53 32.37 -1.74
CA ALA A 15 -1.90 33.71 -1.29
C ALA A 15 -2.48 33.71 0.13
N MET A 16 -3.31 32.72 0.48
CA MET A 16 -3.86 32.57 1.84
C MET A 16 -2.77 32.28 2.88
N ILE A 17 -1.77 31.47 2.53
CA ILE A 17 -0.66 31.12 3.44
C ILE A 17 0.30 32.29 3.63
N TRP A 18 0.44 33.18 2.64
CA TRP A 18 1.38 34.30 2.70
C TRP A 18 1.15 35.23 3.90
N THR A 19 -0.10 35.36 4.36
CA THR A 19 -0.46 36.22 5.49
C THR A 19 -0.41 35.52 6.84
N GLU A 20 -0.24 34.20 6.88
CA GLU A 20 -0.40 33.40 8.09
C GLU A 20 0.92 33.25 8.87
N ARG A 21 0.89 33.53 10.18
CA ARG A 21 2.04 33.32 11.05
C ARG A 21 2.07 31.88 11.54
N PHE A 22 3.00 31.09 11.01
CA PHE A 22 3.16 29.71 11.45
C PHE A 22 3.63 29.65 12.92
N PRO A 23 2.96 28.84 13.77
CA PRO A 23 3.43 28.60 15.12
C PRO A 23 4.80 27.93 15.08
N GLN A 24 5.63 28.19 16.10
CA GLN A 24 6.91 27.51 16.21
C GLN A 24 6.70 25.99 16.28
N THR A 25 7.51 25.23 15.55
CA THR A 25 7.45 23.77 15.62
C THR A 25 7.73 23.35 17.06
N LYS A 26 7.13 22.24 17.52
CA LYS A 26 7.36 21.72 18.89
C LYS A 26 8.85 21.60 19.22
N ARG A 27 9.67 21.36 18.20
CA ARG A 27 11.13 21.33 18.27
C ARG A 27 11.77 22.70 18.49
N ALA A 28 11.37 23.72 17.71
CA ALA A 28 11.87 25.08 17.86
C ALA A 28 11.51 25.64 19.26
N ALA A 29 10.32 25.32 19.76
CA ALA A 29 9.89 25.66 21.11
C ALA A 29 10.64 24.88 22.21
N SER A 30 11.23 23.71 21.91
CA SER A 30 11.94 22.87 22.87
C SER A 30 13.47 22.95 22.79
N GLY A 31 14.02 23.88 21.99
CA GLY A 31 15.47 24.14 21.91
C GLY A 31 16.35 23.02 21.31
N VAL A 32 15.77 22.02 20.64
CA VAL A 32 16.54 20.90 20.06
C VAL A 32 17.28 21.37 18.80
N SER A 33 18.57 21.09 18.73
CA SER A 33 19.41 21.52 17.59
C SER A 33 19.07 20.77 16.29
N MET A 34 19.38 21.36 15.14
CA MET A 34 19.24 20.71 13.83
C MET A 34 20.04 19.39 13.76
N GLY A 35 21.26 19.37 14.30
CA GLY A 35 22.12 18.18 14.28
C GLY A 35 21.55 17.03 15.09
N GLU A 36 21.03 17.30 16.30
CA GLU A 36 20.39 16.29 17.12
C GLU A 36 19.14 15.71 16.46
N MET A 37 18.37 16.54 15.74
CA MET A 37 17.19 16.12 14.98
C MET A 37 17.57 15.12 13.89
N PHE A 38 18.62 15.40 13.10
CA PHE A 38 19.11 14.48 12.08
C PHE A 38 19.61 13.17 12.70
N LEU A 39 20.34 13.23 13.81
CA LEU A 39 20.84 12.04 14.50
C LEU A 39 19.73 11.13 15.03
N GLN A 40 18.49 11.63 15.22
CA GLN A 40 17.36 10.79 15.63
C GLN A 40 17.05 9.68 14.61
N ILE A 41 17.35 9.87 13.33
CA ILE A 41 17.10 8.85 12.31
C ILE A 41 17.89 7.56 12.58
N LEU A 42 19.07 7.68 13.19
CA LEU A 42 19.96 6.56 13.49
C LEU A 42 19.49 5.73 14.69
N ARG A 43 18.42 6.14 15.38
CA ARG A 43 17.87 5.35 16.49
C ARG A 43 17.32 4.03 15.95
N PRO A 44 17.66 2.88 16.56
CA PRO A 44 17.28 1.57 16.04
C PRO A 44 15.76 1.41 15.90
N GLY A 45 14.98 1.98 16.84
CA GLY A 45 13.53 1.95 16.74
C GLY A 45 12.94 2.85 15.65
N VAL A 46 13.63 3.93 15.24
CA VAL A 46 13.21 4.74 14.08
C VAL A 46 13.50 3.98 12.79
N LEU A 47 14.69 3.39 12.66
CA LEU A 47 15.05 2.56 11.51
C LEU A 47 14.09 1.39 11.32
N LEU A 48 13.70 0.73 12.42
CA LEU A 48 12.68 -0.31 12.40
C LEU A 48 11.33 0.23 11.89
N LEU A 49 10.88 1.38 12.37
CA LEU A 49 9.63 1.98 11.91
C LEU A 49 9.70 2.41 10.43
N ILE A 50 10.84 2.90 9.95
CA ILE A 50 11.06 3.21 8.53
C ILE A 50 10.95 1.94 7.69
N LEU A 51 11.58 0.85 8.13
CA LEU A 51 11.43 -0.45 7.47
C LEU A 51 9.97 -0.91 7.43
N CYS A 52 9.28 -0.84 8.58
CA CYS A 52 7.86 -1.18 8.66
C CYS A 52 7.02 -0.29 7.73
N MET A 53 7.33 1.00 7.64
CA MET A 53 6.66 1.95 6.77
C MET A 53 6.82 1.59 5.29
N CYS A 54 8.04 1.24 4.87
CA CYS A 54 8.29 0.77 3.51
C CYS A 54 7.43 -0.47 3.19
N MET A 55 7.39 -1.43 4.11
CA MET A 55 6.58 -2.65 3.94
C MET A 55 5.08 -2.35 3.90
N THR A 56 4.57 -1.46 4.77
CA THR A 56 3.15 -1.06 4.75
C THR A 56 2.81 -0.32 3.46
N ALA A 57 3.70 0.55 2.97
CA ALA A 57 3.49 1.30 1.75
C ALA A 57 3.45 0.40 0.52
N ILE A 58 4.35 -0.58 0.41
CA ILE A 58 4.32 -1.59 -0.65
C ILE A 58 3.03 -2.41 -0.56
N THR A 59 2.64 -2.85 0.65
CA THR A 59 1.45 -3.65 0.89
C THR A 59 0.15 -2.92 0.50
N GLU A 60 0.09 -1.61 0.71
CA GLU A 60 -1.09 -0.81 0.41
C GLU A 60 -1.08 -0.33 -1.05
N LEU A 61 -0.06 0.43 -1.44
CA LEU A 61 -0.03 1.17 -2.69
C LEU A 61 0.33 0.28 -3.88
N GLY A 62 1.10 -0.79 -3.67
CA GLY A 62 1.44 -1.74 -4.73
C GLY A 62 0.17 -2.42 -5.29
N PRO A 63 -0.61 -3.12 -4.46
CA PRO A 63 -1.90 -3.67 -4.87
C PRO A 63 -2.85 -2.61 -5.42
N ASP A 64 -2.97 -1.43 -4.82
CA ASP A 64 -3.89 -0.38 -5.31
C ASP A 64 -3.61 0.03 -6.77
N GLN A 65 -2.35 0.03 -7.19
CA GLN A 65 -1.96 0.31 -8.58
C GLN A 65 -2.33 -0.81 -9.55
N TRP A 66 -2.47 -2.05 -9.07
CA TRP A 66 -2.61 -3.27 -9.88
C TRP A 66 -4.00 -3.88 -9.86
N VAL A 67 -4.71 -3.77 -8.74
CA VAL A 67 -5.96 -4.49 -8.50
C VAL A 67 -7.03 -4.12 -9.54
N GLY A 68 -6.99 -2.90 -10.07
CA GLY A 68 -7.93 -2.40 -11.07
C GLY A 68 -7.83 -3.14 -12.40
N SER A 69 -6.63 -3.38 -12.93
CA SER A 69 -6.44 -4.16 -14.16
C SER A 69 -6.71 -5.64 -13.89
N VAL A 70 -6.09 -6.18 -12.84
CA VAL A 70 -6.18 -7.60 -12.49
C VAL A 70 -7.62 -8.06 -12.27
N LEU A 71 -8.43 -7.33 -11.50
CA LEU A 71 -9.84 -7.72 -11.27
C LEU A 71 -10.71 -7.59 -12.51
N THR A 72 -10.40 -6.63 -13.39
CA THR A 72 -11.10 -6.49 -14.67
C THR A 72 -10.84 -7.70 -15.56
N ASP A 73 -9.58 -8.09 -15.65
CA ASP A 73 -9.15 -9.18 -16.54
C ASP A 73 -9.52 -10.56 -15.98
N THR A 74 -9.53 -10.73 -14.66
CA THR A 74 -9.74 -12.04 -14.02
C THR A 74 -11.19 -12.32 -13.62
N VAL A 75 -11.89 -11.32 -13.07
CA VAL A 75 -13.24 -11.46 -12.49
C VAL A 75 -14.33 -10.84 -13.39
N GLY A 76 -13.94 -10.03 -14.39
CA GLY A 76 -14.89 -9.39 -15.32
C GLY A 76 -15.66 -8.21 -14.72
N ILE A 77 -15.31 -7.78 -13.51
CA ILE A 77 -15.86 -6.55 -12.91
C ILE A 77 -14.95 -5.39 -13.27
N ARG A 78 -15.53 -4.23 -13.62
CA ARG A 78 -14.76 -2.99 -13.79
C ARG A 78 -13.96 -2.71 -12.51
N GLY A 79 -12.64 -2.88 -12.54
CA GLY A 79 -11.77 -2.77 -11.37
C GLY A 79 -11.79 -1.40 -10.69
N ILE A 80 -12.27 -0.35 -11.38
CA ILE A 80 -12.55 0.94 -10.75
C ILE A 80 -13.57 0.84 -9.61
N LEU A 81 -14.52 -0.09 -9.67
CA LEU A 81 -15.50 -0.30 -8.59
C LEU A 81 -14.82 -0.82 -7.33
N PHE A 82 -13.78 -1.65 -7.46
CA PHE A 82 -12.98 -2.07 -6.32
C PHE A 82 -12.26 -0.88 -5.68
N LEU A 83 -11.67 -0.01 -6.48
CA LEU A 83 -10.95 1.17 -5.98
C LEU A 83 -11.88 2.16 -5.29
N VAL A 84 -13.08 2.40 -5.88
CA VAL A 84 -14.11 3.24 -5.27
C VAL A 84 -14.59 2.63 -3.96
N TYR A 85 -14.84 1.31 -3.94
CA TYR A 85 -15.31 0.60 -2.75
C TYR A 85 -14.29 0.65 -1.61
N THR A 86 -13.04 0.26 -1.87
CA THR A 86 -11.99 0.24 -0.84
C THR A 86 -11.63 1.64 -0.35
N SER A 87 -11.60 2.64 -1.23
CA SER A 87 -11.38 4.05 -0.83
C SER A 87 -12.54 4.59 0.01
N GLY A 88 -13.79 4.30 -0.38
CA GLY A 88 -14.97 4.69 0.40
C GLY A 88 -14.99 4.04 1.78
N LEU A 89 -14.64 2.75 1.86
CA LEU A 89 -14.49 2.03 3.13
C LEU A 89 -13.42 2.68 4.02
N MET A 90 -12.23 2.98 3.47
CA MET A 90 -11.18 3.66 4.21
C MET A 90 -11.61 5.05 4.70
N PHE A 91 -12.35 5.79 3.89
CA PHE A 91 -12.90 7.09 4.29
C PHE A 91 -13.80 6.96 5.53
N VAL A 92 -14.78 6.05 5.50
CA VAL A 92 -15.69 5.80 6.62
C VAL A 92 -14.93 5.35 7.86
N LEU A 93 -13.99 4.42 7.71
CA LEU A 93 -13.15 3.93 8.81
C LEU A 93 -12.29 5.05 9.43
N ARG A 94 -11.79 5.99 8.62
CA ARG A 94 -11.02 7.13 9.11
C ARG A 94 -11.87 8.17 9.84
N LEU A 95 -13.15 8.32 9.51
CA LEU A 95 -14.07 9.17 10.29
C LEU A 95 -14.22 8.68 11.73
N VAL A 96 -14.13 7.36 11.95
CA VAL A 96 -14.20 6.73 13.28
C VAL A 96 -12.82 6.46 13.90
N ALA A 97 -11.74 7.05 13.35
CA ALA A 97 -10.38 6.84 13.87
C ALA A 97 -10.21 7.30 15.33
N GLY A 98 -10.91 8.37 15.75
CA GLY A 98 -10.86 8.86 17.13
C GLY A 98 -11.34 7.83 18.17
N PRO A 99 -12.56 7.27 18.03
CA PRO A 99 -13.00 6.13 18.85
C PRO A 99 -12.04 4.93 18.82
N VAL A 100 -11.54 4.55 17.64
CA VAL A 100 -10.61 3.41 17.50
C VAL A 100 -9.30 3.65 18.28
N ALA A 101 -8.74 4.86 18.20
CA ALA A 101 -7.52 5.24 18.92
C ALA A 101 -7.66 5.26 20.45
N ARG A 102 -8.90 5.34 20.97
CA ARG A 102 -9.15 5.23 22.43
C ARG A 102 -9.18 3.79 22.92
N VAL A 103 -9.51 2.83 22.04
CA VAL A 103 -9.62 1.40 22.39
C VAL A 103 -8.30 0.68 22.16
N PHE A 104 -7.61 0.99 21.06
CA PHE A 104 -6.38 0.32 20.67
C PHE A 104 -5.16 1.21 20.93
N THR A 105 -4.09 0.62 21.47
CA THR A 105 -2.77 1.26 21.40
C THR A 105 -2.34 1.41 19.93
N PRO A 106 -1.57 2.44 19.55
CA PRO A 106 -1.13 2.64 18.17
C PRO A 106 -0.44 1.41 17.55
N ILE A 107 0.46 0.76 18.30
CA ILE A 107 1.16 -0.45 17.82
C ILE A 107 0.22 -1.65 17.72
N GLY A 108 -0.69 -1.81 18.68
CA GLY A 108 -1.72 -2.86 18.62
C GLY A 108 -2.65 -2.68 17.42
N LEU A 109 -3.04 -1.44 17.10
CA LEU A 109 -3.83 -1.13 15.91
C LEU A 109 -3.07 -1.51 14.63
N LEU A 110 -1.78 -1.15 14.52
CA LEU A 110 -0.94 -1.54 13.39
C LEU A 110 -0.82 -3.05 13.24
N ALA A 111 -0.68 -3.80 14.35
CA ALA A 111 -0.62 -5.26 14.32
C ALA A 111 -1.94 -5.89 13.81
N VAL A 112 -3.08 -5.42 14.30
CA VAL A 112 -4.41 -5.87 13.84
C VAL A 112 -4.60 -5.56 12.36
N CYS A 113 -4.26 -4.33 11.95
CA CYS A 113 -4.28 -3.90 10.56
C CYS A 113 -3.41 -4.81 9.66
N ALA A 114 -2.22 -5.19 10.12
CA ALA A 114 -1.34 -6.11 9.41
C ALA A 114 -1.96 -7.51 9.24
N VAL A 115 -2.69 -8.02 10.24
CA VAL A 115 -3.42 -9.29 10.12
C VAL A 115 -4.49 -9.19 9.04
N PHE A 116 -5.34 -8.16 9.10
CA PHE A 116 -6.39 -7.95 8.10
C PHE A 116 -5.82 -7.74 6.69
N ALA A 117 -4.72 -7.01 6.56
CA ALA A 117 -4.04 -6.82 5.27
C ALA A 117 -3.47 -8.13 4.72
N ALA A 118 -2.82 -8.95 5.56
CA ALA A 118 -2.27 -10.25 5.15
C ALA A 118 -3.38 -11.21 4.69
N VAL A 119 -4.45 -11.31 5.48
CA VAL A 119 -5.61 -12.16 5.15
C VAL A 119 -6.31 -11.64 3.89
N GLY A 120 -6.53 -10.32 3.77
CA GLY A 120 -7.15 -9.70 2.61
C GLY A 120 -6.38 -9.93 1.31
N LEU A 121 -5.06 -9.70 1.31
CA LEU A 121 -4.21 -9.97 0.15
C LEU A 121 -4.18 -11.46 -0.21
N TYR A 122 -4.06 -12.33 0.79
CA TYR A 122 -4.09 -13.76 0.55
C TYR A 122 -5.43 -14.19 -0.07
N LEU A 123 -6.55 -13.67 0.43
CA LEU A 123 -7.85 -13.96 -0.16
C LEU A 123 -7.99 -13.43 -1.58
N LEU A 124 -7.43 -12.26 -1.90
CA LEU A 124 -7.37 -11.75 -3.27
C LEU A 124 -6.56 -12.67 -4.20
N SER A 125 -5.56 -13.37 -3.67
CA SER A 125 -4.78 -14.34 -4.47
C SER A 125 -5.56 -15.59 -4.87
N VAL A 126 -6.63 -15.94 -4.15
CA VAL A 126 -7.41 -17.18 -4.39
C VAL A 126 -8.84 -16.92 -4.85
N SER A 127 -9.30 -15.67 -4.82
CA SER A 127 -10.69 -15.30 -5.07
C SER A 127 -10.89 -14.77 -6.50
N PHE A 128 -11.35 -15.64 -7.40
CA PHE A 128 -11.66 -15.28 -8.80
C PHE A 128 -13.16 -15.13 -9.08
N THR A 129 -13.98 -14.98 -8.04
CA THR A 129 -15.42 -14.71 -8.16
C THR A 129 -15.76 -13.35 -7.57
N ALA A 130 -16.78 -12.69 -8.13
CA ALA A 130 -17.19 -11.34 -7.74
C ALA A 130 -17.40 -11.18 -6.23
N GLY A 131 -18.22 -12.06 -5.62
CA GLY A 131 -18.53 -11.97 -4.19
C GLY A 131 -17.30 -12.18 -3.30
N ALA A 132 -16.46 -13.16 -3.61
CA ALA A 132 -15.24 -13.44 -2.85
C ALA A 132 -14.22 -12.29 -2.99
N ALA A 133 -14.11 -11.69 -4.19
CA ALA A 133 -13.26 -10.54 -4.43
C ALA A 133 -13.67 -9.33 -3.58
N PHE A 134 -14.97 -9.04 -3.42
CA PHE A 134 -15.45 -7.96 -2.55
C PHE A 134 -15.20 -8.24 -1.06
N LEU A 135 -15.38 -9.48 -0.61
CA LEU A 135 -15.03 -9.86 0.77
C LEU A 135 -13.53 -9.66 1.04
N ALA A 136 -12.70 -10.12 0.12
CA ALA A 136 -11.25 -9.93 0.19
C ALA A 136 -10.86 -8.44 0.15
N ALA A 137 -11.53 -7.64 -0.70
CA ALA A 137 -11.39 -6.18 -0.77
C ALA A 137 -11.71 -5.51 0.58
N THR A 138 -12.75 -5.99 1.26
CA THR A 138 -13.20 -5.45 2.54
C THR A 138 -12.15 -5.68 3.61
N LEU A 139 -11.68 -6.93 3.74
CA LEU A 139 -10.63 -7.29 4.69
C LEU A 139 -9.34 -6.52 4.42
N PHE A 140 -8.94 -6.43 3.16
CA PHE A 140 -7.76 -5.65 2.76
C PHE A 140 -7.94 -4.17 3.08
N GLY A 141 -9.09 -3.57 2.72
CA GLY A 141 -9.43 -2.17 2.96
C GLY A 141 -9.44 -1.80 4.45
N ILE A 142 -9.98 -2.69 5.31
CA ILE A 142 -9.89 -2.55 6.77
C ILE A 142 -8.42 -2.57 7.21
N GLY A 143 -7.64 -3.52 6.70
CA GLY A 143 -6.23 -3.67 7.04
C GLY A 143 -5.39 -2.44 6.70
N LYS A 144 -5.55 -1.85 5.51
CA LYS A 144 -4.75 -0.69 5.10
C LYS A 144 -5.24 0.65 5.66
N ALA A 145 -6.45 0.72 6.22
CA ALA A 145 -7.09 1.99 6.59
C ALA A 145 -6.24 2.86 7.54
N TYR A 146 -5.51 2.22 8.47
CA TYR A 146 -4.83 2.90 9.58
C TYR A 146 -3.28 2.91 9.52
N PHE A 147 -2.65 2.30 8.51
CA PHE A 147 -1.18 2.20 8.49
C PHE A 147 -0.45 3.55 8.56
N TRP A 148 -0.69 4.44 7.57
CA TRP A 148 0.09 5.67 7.43
C TRP A 148 -0.05 6.63 8.60
N HIS A 149 -1.28 6.96 8.98
CA HIS A 149 -1.50 7.96 10.01
C HIS A 149 -1.13 7.45 11.40
N THR A 150 -1.35 6.16 11.70
CA THR A 150 -0.90 5.59 12.97
C THR A 150 0.61 5.49 13.02
N MET A 151 1.28 5.14 11.91
CA MET A 151 2.75 5.13 11.84
C MET A 151 3.34 6.52 12.10
N LEU A 152 2.83 7.56 11.42
CA LEU A 152 3.27 8.94 11.62
C LEU A 152 2.99 9.43 13.06
N GLY A 153 1.84 9.05 13.62
CA GLY A 153 1.50 9.28 15.02
C GLY A 153 2.53 8.68 15.97
N VAL A 154 2.86 7.39 15.81
CA VAL A 154 3.87 6.68 16.61
C VAL A 154 5.22 7.37 16.54
N VAL A 155 5.66 7.79 15.36
CA VAL A 155 6.94 8.49 15.19
C VAL A 155 6.92 9.82 15.94
N SER A 156 5.86 10.60 15.78
CA SER A 156 5.72 11.91 16.46
C SER A 156 5.70 11.79 17.99
N GLU A 157 5.07 10.72 18.52
CA GLU A 157 4.92 10.51 19.96
C GLU A 157 6.16 9.88 20.57
N ARG A 158 6.84 8.96 19.88
CA ARG A 158 7.98 8.22 20.43
C ARG A 158 9.32 8.89 20.15
N TYR A 159 9.40 9.69 19.09
CA TYR A 159 10.62 10.38 18.67
C TYR A 159 10.36 11.87 18.38
N PRO A 160 9.76 12.62 19.34
CA PRO A 160 9.37 14.01 19.12
C PRO A 160 10.56 14.94 18.81
N ARG A 161 11.78 14.59 19.28
CA ARG A 161 13.03 15.30 18.97
C ARG A 161 13.40 15.27 17.49
N GLY A 162 12.90 14.29 16.75
CA GLY A 162 13.10 14.18 15.30
C GLY A 162 12.15 15.08 14.51
N GLY A 163 11.11 15.60 15.16
CA GLY A 163 10.21 16.64 14.66
C GLY A 163 9.70 16.42 13.25
N GLU A 164 9.59 17.53 12.53
CA GLU A 164 9.19 17.63 11.13
C GLU A 164 10.06 16.78 10.19
N PHE A 165 11.37 16.65 10.48
CA PHE A 165 12.29 15.91 9.64
C PHE A 165 11.97 14.42 9.63
N LEU A 166 11.79 13.78 10.79
CA LEU A 166 11.47 12.35 10.82
C LEU A 166 10.10 12.05 10.20
N LEU A 167 9.13 12.95 10.37
CA LEU A 167 7.82 12.81 9.73
C LEU A 167 7.93 12.87 8.20
N ALA A 168 8.72 13.82 7.68
CA ALA A 168 9.00 13.93 6.26
C ALA A 168 9.74 12.70 5.71
N VAL A 169 10.77 12.23 6.42
CA VAL A 169 11.53 11.01 6.06
C VAL A 169 10.61 9.79 6.04
N MET A 170 9.72 9.64 7.03
CA MET A 170 8.81 8.51 7.09
C MET A 170 7.86 8.48 5.87
N GLY A 171 7.28 9.64 5.53
CA GLY A 171 6.44 9.77 4.33
C GLY A 171 7.23 9.52 3.04
N ALA A 172 8.43 10.09 2.92
CA ALA A 172 9.29 9.91 1.75
C ALA A 172 9.71 8.44 1.57
N ALA A 173 10.13 7.76 2.64
CA ALA A 173 10.49 6.35 2.61
C ALA A 173 9.33 5.47 2.13
N GLY A 174 8.12 5.73 2.66
CA GLY A 174 6.91 5.05 2.20
C GLY A 174 6.64 5.27 0.71
N MET A 175 6.72 6.51 0.22
CA MET A 175 6.47 6.82 -1.20
C MET A 175 7.53 6.23 -2.13
N ILE A 176 8.81 6.23 -1.73
CA ILE A 176 9.89 5.58 -2.48
C ILE A 176 9.62 4.07 -2.57
N ALA A 177 9.28 3.43 -1.45
CA ALA A 177 8.97 2.01 -1.41
C ALA A 177 7.77 1.67 -2.32
N ALA A 178 6.72 2.49 -2.29
CA ALA A 178 5.57 2.34 -3.18
C ALA A 178 5.94 2.51 -4.67
N GLY A 179 6.85 3.43 -5.00
CA GLY A 179 7.36 3.59 -6.36
C GLY A 179 8.10 2.35 -6.87
N VAL A 180 8.83 1.65 -5.98
CA VAL A 180 9.54 0.39 -6.30
C VAL A 180 8.59 -0.82 -6.37
N ALA A 181 7.43 -0.75 -5.70
CA ALA A 181 6.45 -1.84 -5.67
C ALA A 181 5.96 -2.21 -7.08
N GLY A 182 5.60 -1.21 -7.90
CA GLY A 182 5.05 -1.42 -9.24
C GLY A 182 5.94 -2.28 -10.15
N PRO A 183 7.20 -1.88 -10.42
CA PRO A 183 8.13 -2.68 -11.22
C PRO A 183 8.40 -4.08 -10.65
N SER A 184 8.47 -4.19 -9.32
CA SER A 184 8.73 -5.47 -8.64
C SER A 184 7.56 -6.45 -8.81
N MET A 185 6.33 -5.97 -8.61
CA MET A 185 5.11 -6.74 -8.82
C MET A 185 4.93 -7.14 -10.29
N GLY A 186 5.24 -6.24 -11.23
CA GLY A 186 5.22 -6.54 -12.67
C GLY A 186 6.18 -7.66 -13.05
N ARG A 187 7.39 -7.66 -12.50
CA ARG A 187 8.34 -8.76 -12.73
C ARG A 187 7.81 -10.10 -12.20
N ILE A 188 7.22 -10.13 -11.00
CA ILE A 188 6.65 -11.36 -10.43
C ILE A 188 5.48 -11.86 -11.28
N TYR A 189 4.63 -10.94 -11.72
CA TYR A 189 3.49 -11.23 -12.58
C TYR A 189 3.91 -11.85 -13.91
N ASP A 190 4.86 -11.21 -14.61
CA ASP A 190 5.34 -11.67 -15.91
C ASP A 190 5.99 -13.06 -15.80
N LEU A 191 6.85 -13.27 -14.79
CA LEU A 191 7.54 -14.55 -14.58
C LEU A 191 6.55 -15.71 -14.43
N HIS A 192 5.57 -15.58 -13.53
CA HIS A 192 4.59 -16.64 -13.26
C HIS A 192 3.56 -16.79 -14.39
N THR A 193 3.22 -15.71 -15.09
CA THR A 193 2.37 -15.77 -16.29
C THR A 193 3.07 -16.59 -17.38
N ILE A 194 4.33 -16.27 -17.70
CA ILE A 194 5.09 -16.93 -18.76
C ILE A 194 5.33 -18.41 -18.45
N GLU A 195 5.59 -18.75 -17.18
CA GLU A 195 5.75 -20.13 -16.73
C GLU A 195 4.51 -20.98 -17.02
N LYS A 196 3.32 -20.41 -16.79
CA LYS A 196 2.04 -21.11 -16.94
C LYS A 196 1.53 -21.16 -18.39
N LEU A 197 2.05 -20.31 -19.29
CA LEU A 197 1.69 -20.34 -20.71
C LEU A 197 2.12 -21.64 -21.39
N THR A 198 1.25 -22.16 -22.26
CA THR A 198 1.59 -23.32 -23.12
C THR A 198 2.63 -22.94 -24.18
N PRO A 199 3.44 -23.89 -24.67
CA PRO A 199 4.45 -23.64 -25.70
C PRO A 199 3.89 -23.05 -27.00
N GLU A 200 2.61 -23.24 -27.27
CA GLU A 200 1.91 -22.71 -28.45
C GLU A 200 1.53 -21.23 -28.31
N VAL A 201 1.07 -20.81 -27.12
CA VAL A 201 0.62 -19.44 -26.86
C VAL A 201 1.79 -18.54 -26.46
N ARG A 202 2.80 -19.09 -25.78
CA ARG A 202 3.97 -18.36 -25.30
C ARG A 202 4.66 -17.50 -26.37
N PRO A 203 5.01 -17.98 -27.57
CA PRO A 203 5.67 -17.15 -28.59
C PRO A 203 4.75 -16.05 -29.16
N LEU A 204 3.43 -16.15 -28.98
CA LEU A 204 2.48 -15.17 -29.50
C LEU A 204 2.35 -13.93 -28.60
N VAL A 205 2.55 -14.10 -27.28
CA VAL A 205 2.32 -13.05 -26.27
C VAL A 205 3.58 -12.65 -25.51
N VAL A 206 4.72 -13.30 -25.77
CA VAL A 206 6.00 -12.97 -25.14
C VAL A 206 6.95 -12.36 -26.17
N ILE A 207 7.36 -11.12 -25.93
CA ILE A 207 8.33 -10.38 -26.76
C ILE A 207 9.54 -10.08 -25.88
N ASP A 208 10.75 -10.42 -26.35
CA ASP A 208 12.01 -10.20 -25.62
C ASP A 208 12.02 -10.74 -24.18
N GLY A 209 11.32 -11.87 -23.96
CA GLY A 209 11.20 -12.52 -22.66
C GLY A 209 10.24 -11.84 -21.68
N LYS A 210 9.44 -10.86 -22.14
CA LYS A 210 8.40 -10.17 -21.35
C LYS A 210 7.02 -10.40 -21.93
N TYR A 211 6.02 -10.44 -21.06
CA TYR A 211 4.62 -10.48 -21.47
C TYR A 211 4.23 -9.15 -22.13
N SER A 212 3.61 -9.22 -23.33
CA SER A 212 3.08 -8.06 -24.04
C SER A 212 1.55 -8.01 -23.90
N PRO A 213 1.00 -7.01 -23.19
CA PRO A 213 -0.45 -6.79 -23.10
C PRO A 213 -1.11 -6.51 -24.46
N GLU A 214 -0.39 -5.89 -25.39
CA GLU A 214 -0.92 -5.55 -26.72
C GLU A 214 -1.19 -6.80 -27.55
N LYS A 215 -0.26 -7.77 -27.52
CA LYS A 215 -0.43 -9.05 -28.21
C LYS A 215 -1.50 -9.93 -27.57
N ALA A 216 -1.63 -9.88 -26.25
CA ALA A 216 -2.75 -10.50 -25.56
C ALA A 216 -4.10 -9.92 -26.02
N GLN A 217 -4.20 -8.59 -26.15
CA GLN A 217 -5.41 -7.93 -26.67
C GLN A 217 -5.73 -8.28 -28.12
N GLU A 218 -4.74 -8.51 -28.98
CA GLU A 218 -4.97 -9.00 -30.34
C GLU A 218 -5.65 -10.37 -30.32
N ILE A 219 -5.21 -11.29 -29.46
CA ILE A 219 -5.83 -12.61 -29.29
C ILE A 219 -7.26 -12.46 -28.76
N PHE A 220 -7.47 -11.60 -27.76
CA PHE A 220 -8.81 -11.36 -27.21
C PHE A 220 -9.78 -10.80 -28.25
N ARG A 221 -9.33 -9.86 -29.09
CA ARG A 221 -10.15 -9.30 -30.17
C ARG A 221 -10.51 -10.34 -31.22
N LYS A 222 -9.58 -11.23 -31.59
CA LYS A 222 -9.84 -12.34 -32.52
C LYS A 222 -10.81 -13.37 -31.94
N ALA A 223 -10.68 -13.67 -30.64
CA ALA A 223 -11.60 -14.57 -29.94
C ALA A 223 -13.03 -14.00 -29.89
N GLU A 224 -13.16 -12.69 -29.67
CA GLU A 224 -14.45 -11.98 -29.72
C GLU A 224 -15.04 -11.92 -31.13
N ALA A 225 -14.19 -11.89 -32.16
CA ALA A 225 -14.60 -11.96 -33.56
C ALA A 225 -15.03 -13.38 -34.00
N GLY A 226 -14.95 -14.39 -33.12
CA GLY A 226 -15.46 -15.74 -33.36
C GLY A 226 -14.44 -16.75 -33.89
N ASP A 227 -13.14 -16.43 -33.86
CA ASP A 227 -12.09 -17.38 -34.25
C ASP A 227 -11.95 -18.51 -33.18
N PRO A 228 -12.22 -19.79 -33.52
CA PRO A 228 -12.15 -20.90 -32.58
C PRO A 228 -10.75 -21.11 -31.99
N VAL A 229 -9.70 -20.84 -32.76
CA VAL A 229 -8.31 -20.99 -32.30
C VAL A 229 -8.00 -19.89 -31.28
N ALA A 230 -8.39 -18.65 -31.58
CA ALA A 230 -8.19 -17.54 -30.66
C ALA A 230 -8.99 -17.70 -29.36
N GLN A 231 -10.16 -18.33 -29.39
CA GLN A 231 -10.93 -18.65 -28.18
C GLN A 231 -10.18 -19.65 -27.27
N GLN A 232 -9.57 -20.68 -27.85
CA GLN A 232 -8.75 -21.62 -27.10
C GLN A 232 -7.50 -20.94 -26.53
N GLN A 233 -6.83 -20.11 -27.33
CA GLN A 233 -5.66 -19.33 -26.89
C GLN A 233 -6.02 -18.35 -25.76
N LYS A 234 -7.18 -17.69 -25.86
CA LYS A 234 -7.71 -16.80 -24.83
C LYS A 234 -7.92 -17.53 -23.50
N ALA A 235 -8.53 -18.72 -23.52
CA ALA A 235 -8.76 -19.48 -22.29
C ALA A 235 -7.45 -19.84 -21.56
N VAL A 236 -6.45 -20.29 -22.32
CA VAL A 236 -5.09 -20.58 -21.79
C VAL A 236 -4.43 -19.32 -21.24
N LEU A 237 -4.57 -18.20 -21.95
CA LEU A 237 -4.01 -16.92 -21.54
C LEU A 237 -4.69 -16.40 -20.26
N ASP A 238 -6.03 -16.43 -20.18
CA ASP A 238 -6.79 -16.01 -19.00
C ASP A 238 -6.39 -16.84 -17.76
N GLU A 239 -6.17 -18.14 -17.90
CA GLU A 239 -5.66 -18.98 -16.80
C GLU A 239 -4.25 -18.56 -16.36
N ALA A 240 -3.34 -18.32 -17.32
CA ALA A 240 -1.98 -17.87 -17.02
C ALA A 240 -1.94 -16.50 -16.35
N LEU A 241 -2.76 -15.55 -16.81
CA LEU A 241 -2.89 -14.20 -16.22
C LEU A 241 -3.46 -14.26 -14.80
N ARG A 242 -4.50 -15.09 -14.58
CA ARG A 242 -5.05 -15.35 -13.24
C ARG A 242 -4.00 -15.91 -12.30
N TYR A 243 -3.20 -16.86 -12.76
CA TYR A 243 -2.12 -17.45 -11.98
C TYR A 243 -1.01 -16.44 -11.65
N GLY A 244 -0.58 -15.65 -12.64
CA GLY A 244 0.39 -14.56 -12.43
C GLY A 244 -0.10 -13.55 -11.39
N ALA A 245 -1.37 -13.13 -11.49
CA ALA A 245 -2.01 -12.23 -10.53
C ALA A 245 -2.07 -12.83 -9.12
N ALA A 246 -2.49 -14.10 -9.01
CA ALA A 246 -2.55 -14.85 -7.76
C ALA A 246 -1.19 -14.81 -7.04
N MET A 247 -0.15 -15.18 -7.78
CA MET A 247 1.20 -15.26 -7.24
C MET A 247 1.68 -13.87 -6.81
N THR A 248 1.48 -12.83 -7.62
CA THR A 248 1.84 -11.46 -7.24
C THR A 248 1.20 -11.04 -5.91
N PHE A 249 -0.10 -11.23 -5.72
CA PHE A 249 -0.74 -10.91 -4.43
C PHE A 249 -0.20 -11.75 -3.28
N ARG A 250 0.08 -13.04 -3.52
CA ARG A 250 0.60 -13.96 -2.52
C ARG A 250 2.03 -13.61 -2.08
N TYR A 251 2.88 -13.16 -3.01
CA TYR A 251 4.22 -12.66 -2.70
C TYR A 251 4.14 -11.36 -1.88
N VAL A 252 3.27 -10.42 -2.27
CA VAL A 252 3.09 -9.18 -1.51
C VAL A 252 2.49 -9.46 -0.12
N ALA A 253 1.63 -10.48 0.03
CA ALA A 253 1.04 -10.89 1.32
C ALA A 253 2.07 -11.32 2.37
N VAL A 254 3.29 -11.68 1.95
CA VAL A 254 4.41 -11.97 2.87
C VAL A 254 4.80 -10.71 3.67
N LEU A 255 4.71 -9.51 3.07
CA LEU A 255 5.06 -8.27 3.74
C LEU A 255 4.17 -7.95 4.96
N PRO A 256 2.82 -7.91 4.84
CA PRO A 256 1.97 -7.73 6.01
C PRO A 256 2.09 -8.89 6.98
N LEU A 257 2.36 -10.12 6.53
CA LEU A 257 2.63 -11.24 7.45
C LEU A 257 3.86 -10.98 8.32
N ILE A 258 4.97 -10.50 7.75
CA ILE A 258 6.14 -10.07 8.51
C ILE A 258 5.78 -8.91 9.45
N LEU A 259 4.97 -7.94 8.99
CA LEU A 259 4.50 -6.83 9.83
C LEU A 259 3.66 -7.29 11.02
N VAL A 260 2.86 -8.36 10.90
CA VAL A 260 2.15 -8.97 12.04
C VAL A 260 3.16 -9.36 13.12
N PHE A 261 4.27 -9.98 12.75
CA PHE A 261 5.32 -10.36 13.70
C PHE A 261 6.06 -9.14 14.25
N LEU A 262 6.43 -8.16 13.42
CA LEU A 262 7.16 -6.98 13.86
C LEU A 262 6.33 -6.10 14.79
N PHE A 263 5.09 -5.76 14.41
CA PHE A 263 4.20 -4.98 15.26
C PHE A 263 3.73 -5.79 16.47
N GLY A 264 3.52 -7.10 16.32
CA GLY A 264 3.21 -8.00 17.44
C GLY A 264 4.34 -8.01 18.47
N ALA A 265 5.59 -8.19 18.04
CA ALA A 265 6.77 -8.14 18.90
C ALA A 265 6.90 -6.77 19.58
N GLN A 266 6.69 -5.68 18.85
CA GLN A 266 6.71 -4.34 19.40
C GLN A 266 5.56 -4.09 20.41
N PHE A 267 4.38 -4.65 20.16
CA PHE A 267 3.24 -4.59 21.07
C PHE A 267 3.54 -5.30 22.38
N PHE A 268 4.05 -6.54 22.32
CA PHE A 268 4.44 -7.30 23.51
C PHE A 268 5.60 -6.64 24.25
N TYR A 269 6.59 -6.09 23.53
CA TYR A 269 7.70 -5.34 24.11
C TYR A 269 7.22 -4.13 24.92
N TYR A 270 6.31 -3.32 24.37
CA TYR A 270 5.75 -2.19 25.12
C TYR A 270 4.86 -2.64 26.28
N ARG A 271 4.05 -3.68 26.08
CA ARG A 271 3.22 -4.25 27.15
C ARG A 271 4.07 -4.72 28.34
N ALA A 272 5.19 -5.39 28.08
CA ALA A 272 6.12 -5.84 29.12
C ALA A 272 6.79 -4.69 29.89
N ARG A 273 6.88 -3.48 29.31
CA ARG A 273 7.51 -2.29 29.91
C ARG A 273 6.50 -1.26 30.45
N GLY A 274 5.29 -1.70 30.78
CA GLY A 274 4.26 -0.83 31.37
C GLY A 274 3.42 -0.08 30.35
N GLY A 275 3.36 -0.56 29.11
CA GLY A 275 2.48 -0.07 28.05
C GLY A 275 3.13 0.93 27.09
N TYR A 276 2.40 1.21 26.01
CA TYR A 276 2.76 2.27 25.08
C TYR A 276 2.50 3.64 25.72
N LYS A 277 3.49 4.54 25.66
CA LYS A 277 3.42 5.90 26.22
C LYS A 277 4.03 6.89 25.25
N ALA A 278 3.39 8.04 25.06
CA ALA A 278 3.98 9.17 24.35
C ALA A 278 5.17 9.72 25.16
N VAL A 279 6.22 10.15 24.45
CA VAL A 279 7.38 10.82 25.03
C VAL A 279 7.09 12.32 24.99
N GLU A 280 7.02 12.96 26.15
CA GLU A 280 6.87 14.41 26.23
C GLU A 280 8.25 15.08 26.13
N MET A 281 8.33 16.17 25.36
CA MET A 281 9.51 17.05 25.41
C MET A 281 9.27 18.03 26.55
N GLY A 282 10.04 17.88 27.63
CA GLY A 282 10.01 18.85 28.73
C GLY A 282 10.36 20.24 28.21
N GLY A 283 9.50 21.21 28.48
CA GLY A 283 9.82 22.61 28.31
C GLY A 283 10.84 23.00 29.37
N HIS A 284 11.99 23.50 28.93
CA HIS A 284 12.84 24.36 29.74
C HIS A 284 12.51 25.80 29.41
#